data_AF-A0A2D8LNV5-F1
#
_entry.id   AF-A0A2D8LNV5-F1
#
_cell.length_a   1.000
_cell.length_b   1.000
_cell.length_c   1.000
_cell.angle_alpha   90.00
_cell.angle_beta   90.00
_cell.angle_gamma   90.00
#
_symmetry.space_group_name_H-M   'P 1'
#
loop_
_entity.id
_entity.type
_entity.pdbx_description
1 polymer ?
#
loop_
_entity_poly.entity_id
_entity_poly.type
_entity_poly.pdbx_seq_one_letter_code
_entity_poly.pdbx_strand_id
1 'polypeptide(L)'
;MTQVLFNHINSNHLDTILQQFRKADEVWIATAFLKMSGLNLLLAPIKKHIKNNKPITIIAGQNFGLTEPEALKILLKLFSGRVNANLFLDKAEDKTKVFHPKLFLFKSKDKATIISGSANITKGGLTTNQEVSLCIETKANNTEWKNSAAIFNHIIHEEHANLVNLMLIKRYEQFYKDQKRSRKYQKAIPEKQECEYSFDYTKLEQHLRNFRTEQGKHIFKEREKKYRKAKKLLKEIAESPRLNQNRFEDIIDALVGAAGLQSLWQSGSLYRNRRFVYECKNEFKDLVAFINDHQNKSSSVVFEGAKELVKEVKGANINYVTEIMMTYQPNRFANLNTNPITVLDEEAGVYFKSHSSSFDGNNYSEYCLLTKEIAQKLNLKNMLEVDSFFNEIYWLLKQESKE
;
A
#
# COMPACT_ATOMS: atom_id res chain seq x y z
N MET A 1 30.73 -23.12 -14.43
CA MET A 1 30.78 -22.63 -13.03
C MET A 1 29.69 -21.59 -12.89
N THR A 2 28.90 -21.64 -11.82
CA THR A 2 27.82 -20.66 -11.56
C THR A 2 28.08 -19.99 -10.23
N GLN A 3 27.97 -18.66 -10.19
CA GLN A 3 28.13 -17.86 -8.98
C GLN A 3 27.01 -16.82 -8.88
N VAL A 4 26.65 -16.46 -7.65
CA VAL A 4 25.74 -15.34 -7.38
C VAL A 4 26.58 -14.08 -7.19
N LEU A 5 26.27 -13.04 -7.95
CA LEU A 5 26.86 -11.72 -7.84
C LEU A 5 25.91 -10.78 -7.10
N PHE A 6 26.45 -10.02 -6.16
CA PHE A 6 25.76 -9.03 -5.36
C PHE A 6 26.75 -7.93 -4.97
N ASN A 7 26.27 -6.70 -4.74
CA ASN A 7 27.17 -5.57 -4.47
C ASN A 7 27.65 -5.55 -3.00
N HIS A 8 28.82 -6.15 -2.79
CA HIS A 8 29.78 -6.09 -1.68
C HIS A 8 30.46 -4.74 -1.40
N ILE A 9 30.86 -4.45 -0.16
CA ILE A 9 31.98 -3.52 0.07
C ILE A 9 33.31 -4.04 -0.52
N ASN A 10 33.48 -5.37 -0.59
CA ASN A 10 34.72 -6.02 -1.04
C ASN A 10 34.68 -6.53 -2.49
N SER A 11 33.50 -6.64 -3.11
CA SER A 11 33.34 -7.14 -4.48
C SER A 11 31.96 -6.78 -5.03
N ASN A 12 31.88 -6.30 -6.27
CA ASN A 12 30.62 -5.89 -6.87
C ASN A 12 30.52 -6.33 -8.34
N HIS A 13 29.39 -5.99 -8.98
CA HIS A 13 29.15 -6.33 -10.38
C HIS A 13 30.20 -5.72 -11.32
N LEU A 14 30.66 -4.50 -11.04
CA LEU A 14 31.69 -3.83 -11.84
C LEU A 14 32.97 -4.65 -11.88
N ASP A 15 33.45 -5.17 -10.75
CA ASP A 15 34.70 -5.95 -10.69
C ASP A 15 34.67 -7.15 -11.65
N THR A 16 33.57 -7.90 -11.61
CA THR A 16 33.39 -9.06 -12.49
C THR A 16 33.28 -8.64 -13.95
N ILE A 17 32.48 -7.61 -14.25
CA ILE A 17 32.35 -7.08 -15.63
C ILE A 17 33.70 -6.61 -16.18
N LEU A 18 34.49 -5.87 -15.40
CA LEU A 18 35.82 -5.42 -15.80
C LEU A 18 36.78 -6.59 -16.05
N GLN A 19 36.72 -7.64 -15.23
CA GLN A 19 37.50 -8.85 -15.45
C GLN A 19 37.13 -9.54 -16.77
N GLN A 20 35.83 -9.63 -17.10
CA GLN A 20 35.38 -10.27 -18.33
C GLN A 20 35.73 -9.44 -19.57
N PHE A 21 35.65 -8.10 -19.51
CA PHE A 21 36.11 -7.21 -20.58
C PHE A 21 37.60 -7.41 -20.94
N ARG A 22 38.46 -7.76 -19.97
CA ARG A 22 39.90 -8.01 -20.24
C ARG A 22 40.13 -9.27 -21.08
N LYS A 23 39.23 -10.25 -21.00
CA LYS A 23 39.35 -11.58 -21.62
C LYS A 23 38.56 -11.69 -22.93
N ALA A 24 37.44 -10.97 -23.03
CA ALA A 24 36.48 -11.12 -24.11
C ALA A 24 37.07 -10.78 -25.50
N ASP A 25 36.69 -11.58 -26.49
CA ASP A 25 36.86 -11.33 -27.91
C ASP A 25 35.59 -10.70 -28.51
N GLU A 26 34.43 -10.94 -27.90
CA GLU A 26 33.13 -10.42 -28.32
C GLU A 26 32.24 -10.12 -27.10
N VAL A 27 31.50 -9.01 -27.16
CA VAL A 27 30.70 -8.49 -26.03
C VAL A 27 29.30 -8.12 -26.50
N TRP A 28 28.28 -8.59 -25.78
CA TRP A 28 26.89 -8.15 -25.96
C TRP A 28 26.32 -7.66 -24.63
N ILE A 29 25.68 -6.50 -24.62
CA ILE A 29 25.13 -5.93 -23.39
C ILE A 29 23.71 -5.41 -23.63
N ALA A 30 22.76 -5.92 -22.87
CA ALA A 30 21.40 -5.39 -22.79
C ALA A 30 21.22 -4.77 -21.41
N THR A 31 20.76 -3.52 -21.37
CA THR A 31 20.46 -2.83 -20.11
C THR A 31 19.18 -2.04 -20.25
N ALA A 32 18.26 -2.15 -19.29
CA ALA A 32 17.05 -1.36 -19.33
C ALA A 32 17.36 0.13 -19.18
N PHE A 33 18.29 0.47 -18.28
CA PHE A 33 18.69 1.84 -18.01
C PHE A 33 20.19 2.02 -18.23
N LEU A 34 20.55 2.95 -19.12
CA LEU A 34 21.93 3.36 -19.37
C LEU A 34 22.13 4.80 -18.89
N LYS A 35 22.85 4.99 -17.79
CA LYS A 35 23.20 6.32 -17.26
C LYS A 35 24.67 6.62 -17.44
N MET A 36 25.02 7.91 -17.53
CA MET A 36 26.39 8.40 -17.56
C MET A 36 27.21 7.89 -16.37
N SER A 37 26.58 7.84 -15.19
CA SER A 37 27.25 7.37 -13.97
C SER A 37 27.76 5.94 -14.08
N GLY A 38 27.03 5.05 -14.75
CA GLY A 38 27.47 3.67 -15.02
C GLY A 38 28.39 3.59 -16.23
N LEU A 39 28.06 4.30 -17.32
CA LEU A 39 28.86 4.30 -18.53
C LEU A 39 30.29 4.77 -18.27
N ASN A 40 30.49 5.80 -17.44
CA ASN A 40 31.81 6.32 -17.08
C ASN A 40 32.74 5.25 -16.51
N LEU A 41 32.19 4.28 -15.75
CA LEU A 41 32.95 3.16 -15.19
C LEU A 41 33.38 2.15 -16.26
N LEU A 42 32.64 2.07 -17.38
CA LEU A 42 32.88 1.15 -18.49
C LEU A 42 33.54 1.80 -19.72
N LEU A 43 33.74 3.12 -19.74
CA LEU A 43 34.32 3.82 -20.90
C LEU A 43 35.71 3.33 -21.26
N ALA A 44 36.58 3.15 -20.25
CA ALA A 44 37.96 2.69 -20.47
C ALA A 44 38.02 1.28 -21.09
N PRO A 45 37.35 0.23 -20.54
CA PRO A 45 37.35 -1.09 -21.16
C PRO A 45 36.67 -1.11 -22.52
N ILE A 46 35.56 -0.38 -22.73
CA ILE A 46 34.90 -0.28 -24.04
C ILE A 46 35.86 0.32 -25.08
N LYS A 47 36.51 1.45 -24.77
CA LYS A 47 37.50 2.08 -25.68
C LYS A 47 38.62 1.12 -26.05
N LYS A 48 39.15 0.38 -25.07
CA LYS A 48 40.22 -0.60 -25.30
C LYS A 48 39.74 -1.76 -26.19
N HIS A 49 38.56 -2.30 -25.92
CA HIS A 49 37.97 -3.39 -26.68
C HIS A 49 37.84 -3.03 -28.17
N ILE A 50 37.29 -1.86 -28.45
CA ILE A 50 37.06 -1.44 -29.83
C ILE A 50 38.35 -0.95 -30.50
N LYS A 51 39.32 -0.41 -29.76
CA LYS A 51 40.67 -0.11 -30.31
C LYS A 51 41.34 -1.38 -30.85
N ASN A 52 41.05 -2.53 -30.26
CA ASN A 52 41.53 -3.84 -30.71
C ASN A 52 40.63 -4.47 -31.81
N ASN A 53 39.72 -3.70 -32.40
CA ASN A 53 38.78 -4.13 -33.44
C ASN A 53 37.87 -5.30 -33.06
N LYS A 54 37.64 -5.50 -31.76
CA LYS A 54 36.81 -6.60 -31.23
C LYS A 54 35.31 -6.24 -31.25
N PRO A 55 34.40 -7.16 -31.63
CA PRO A 55 32.97 -6.86 -31.69
C PRO A 55 32.34 -6.51 -30.36
N ILE A 56 31.47 -5.50 -30.38
CA ILE A 56 30.62 -5.10 -29.26
C ILE A 56 29.24 -4.67 -29.75
N THR A 57 28.19 -5.19 -29.11
CA THR A 57 26.82 -4.72 -29.34
C THR A 57 26.18 -4.34 -28.02
N ILE A 58 25.60 -3.13 -27.95
CA ILE A 58 24.88 -2.65 -26.77
C ILE A 58 23.46 -2.31 -27.17
N ILE A 59 22.47 -2.75 -26.40
CA ILE A 59 21.09 -2.29 -26.48
C ILE A 59 20.65 -1.66 -25.16
N ALA A 60 20.03 -0.50 -25.25
CA ALA A 60 19.45 0.22 -24.11
C ALA A 60 17.92 0.28 -24.21
N GLY A 61 17.25 0.22 -23.07
CA GLY A 61 15.83 0.52 -22.96
C GLY A 61 15.55 2.03 -22.97
N GLN A 62 14.35 2.41 -23.40
CA GLN A 62 13.88 3.80 -23.30
C GLN A 62 12.63 3.96 -22.43
N ASN A 63 12.02 2.86 -21.95
CA ASN A 63 10.88 2.92 -21.04
C ASN A 63 11.16 3.78 -19.81
N PHE A 64 10.10 4.43 -19.34
CA PHE A 64 10.10 5.40 -18.25
C PHE A 64 10.91 6.67 -18.50
N GLY A 65 11.84 6.72 -19.48
CA GLY A 65 12.76 7.84 -19.73
C GLY A 65 13.97 7.83 -18.81
N LEU A 66 14.53 6.65 -18.48
CA LEU A 66 15.61 6.48 -17.49
C LEU A 66 17.02 6.37 -18.10
N THR A 67 17.13 5.97 -19.36
CA THR A 67 18.39 6.03 -20.11
C THR A 67 18.74 7.48 -20.42
N GLU A 68 19.98 7.90 -20.18
CA GLU A 68 20.40 9.28 -20.40
C GLU A 68 20.78 9.50 -21.87
N PRO A 69 20.18 10.49 -22.58
CA PRO A 69 20.52 10.77 -23.97
C PRO A 69 22.01 11.06 -24.18
N GLU A 70 22.69 11.63 -23.19
CA GLU A 70 24.13 11.90 -23.25
C GLU A 70 24.97 10.62 -23.30
N ALA A 71 24.57 9.58 -22.58
CA ALA A 71 25.25 8.28 -22.61
C ALA A 71 25.14 7.65 -24.01
N LEU A 72 23.98 7.77 -24.65
CA LEU A 72 23.77 7.32 -26.04
C LEU A 72 24.64 8.11 -27.02
N LYS A 73 24.74 9.44 -26.89
CA LYS A 73 25.58 10.28 -27.78
C LYS A 73 27.07 9.91 -27.67
N ILE A 74 27.55 9.65 -26.46
CA ILE A 74 28.95 9.26 -26.22
C ILE A 74 29.24 7.90 -26.86
N LEU A 75 28.38 6.90 -26.66
CA LEU A 75 28.53 5.59 -27.31
C LEU A 75 28.42 5.70 -28.83
N LEU A 76 27.46 6.46 -29.36
CA LEU A 76 27.31 6.70 -30.80
C LEU A 76 28.60 7.31 -31.39
N LYS A 77 29.17 8.32 -30.72
CA LYS A 77 30.44 8.93 -31.16
C LYS A 77 31.60 7.96 -31.09
N LEU A 78 31.66 7.12 -30.05
CA LEU A 78 32.70 6.10 -29.91
C LEU A 78 32.63 5.03 -31.00
N PHE A 79 31.41 4.67 -31.42
CA PHE A 79 31.14 3.58 -32.35
C PHE A 79 31.10 4.06 -33.81
N SER A 80 30.94 5.37 -34.05
CA SER A 80 30.92 5.97 -35.39
C SER A 80 32.14 5.56 -36.23
N GLY A 81 31.86 5.08 -37.46
CA GLY A 81 32.88 4.61 -38.39
C GLY A 81 33.46 3.23 -38.07
N ARG A 82 32.91 2.49 -37.10
CA ARG A 82 33.42 1.17 -36.70
C ARG A 82 32.40 0.06 -37.02
N VAL A 83 32.77 -0.83 -37.94
CA VAL A 83 31.91 -1.93 -38.42
C VAL A 83 31.54 -2.91 -37.29
N ASN A 84 32.44 -3.09 -36.32
CA ASN A 84 32.29 -4.07 -35.23
C ASN A 84 31.67 -3.49 -33.95
N ALA A 85 31.06 -2.30 -33.99
CA ALA A 85 30.48 -1.67 -32.80
C ALA A 85 29.06 -1.15 -33.07
N ASN A 86 28.06 -1.82 -32.49
CA ASN A 86 26.65 -1.49 -32.72
C ASN A 86 25.97 -1.02 -31.43
N LEU A 87 25.15 0.01 -31.56
CA LEU A 87 24.32 0.54 -30.47
C LEU A 87 22.86 0.53 -30.92
N PHE A 88 22.00 -0.14 -30.16
CA PHE A 88 20.57 -0.20 -30.37
C PHE A 88 19.82 0.49 -29.23
N LEU A 89 18.62 0.99 -29.56
CA LEU A 89 17.65 1.49 -28.60
C LEU A 89 16.34 0.74 -28.83
N ASP A 90 15.79 0.19 -27.76
CA ASP A 90 14.46 -0.45 -27.77
C ASP A 90 13.40 0.52 -28.31
N LYS A 91 12.43 0.00 -29.09
CA LYS A 91 11.37 0.80 -29.68
C LYS A 91 10.34 1.29 -28.66
N ALA A 92 10.10 0.57 -27.58
CA ALA A 92 9.10 0.89 -26.55
C ALA A 92 7.73 1.32 -27.11
N GLU A 93 7.25 0.67 -28.18
CA GLU A 93 6.00 1.02 -28.88
C GLU A 93 4.74 0.57 -28.13
N ASP A 94 4.85 -0.45 -27.28
CA ASP A 94 3.74 -1.02 -26.52
C ASP A 94 3.82 -0.60 -25.04
N LYS A 95 2.82 0.15 -24.58
CA LYS A 95 2.74 0.64 -23.18
C LYS A 95 2.65 -0.49 -22.16
N THR A 96 2.23 -1.69 -22.57
CA THR A 96 2.12 -2.87 -21.69
C THR A 96 3.40 -3.68 -21.62
N LYS A 97 4.38 -3.42 -22.50
CA LYS A 97 5.65 -4.13 -22.56
C LYS A 97 6.81 -3.21 -22.21
N VAL A 98 7.52 -3.58 -21.15
CA VAL A 98 8.69 -2.85 -20.68
C VAL A 98 9.95 -3.60 -21.09
N PHE A 99 10.85 -2.95 -21.82
CA PHE A 99 12.20 -3.44 -22.02
C PHE A 99 12.95 -3.38 -20.68
N HIS A 100 12.97 -4.52 -19.99
CA HIS A 100 13.63 -4.67 -18.71
C HIS A 100 14.80 -5.68 -18.62
N PRO A 101 15.38 -6.24 -19.72
CA PRO A 101 16.60 -7.05 -19.60
C PRO A 101 17.78 -6.33 -18.93
N LYS A 102 18.55 -7.07 -18.14
CA LYS A 102 19.95 -6.76 -17.80
C LYS A 102 20.78 -8.02 -18.05
N LEU A 103 21.53 -8.01 -19.13
CA LEU A 103 22.25 -9.17 -19.65
C LEU A 103 23.59 -8.71 -20.19
N PHE A 104 24.67 -9.30 -19.68
CA PHE A 104 26.03 -9.07 -20.16
C PHE A 104 26.60 -10.41 -20.61
N LEU A 105 26.94 -10.49 -21.89
CA LEU A 105 27.48 -11.68 -22.52
C LEU A 105 28.90 -11.40 -22.98
N PHE A 106 29.84 -12.22 -22.54
CA PHE A 106 31.25 -12.11 -22.90
C PHE A 106 31.69 -13.44 -23.49
N LYS A 107 32.24 -13.42 -24.70
CA LYS A 107 32.78 -14.63 -25.35
C LYS A 107 34.26 -14.47 -25.58
N SER A 108 35.04 -15.51 -25.29
CA SER A 108 36.47 -15.59 -25.59
C SER A 108 36.78 -16.98 -26.15
N LYS A 109 37.05 -17.06 -27.45
CA LYS A 109 37.18 -18.34 -28.19
C LYS A 109 36.01 -19.31 -27.89
N ASP A 110 36.29 -20.43 -27.25
CA ASP A 110 35.35 -21.50 -26.86
C ASP A 110 34.71 -21.27 -25.48
N LYS A 111 35.16 -20.28 -24.72
CA LYS A 111 34.66 -19.92 -23.39
C LYS A 111 33.67 -18.77 -23.47
N ALA A 112 32.69 -18.78 -22.59
CA ALA A 112 31.70 -17.72 -22.50
C ALA A 112 31.28 -17.46 -21.05
N THR A 113 30.93 -16.21 -20.78
CA THR A 113 30.42 -15.76 -19.49
C THR A 113 29.10 -15.03 -19.70
N ILE A 114 28.07 -15.45 -18.96
CA ILE A 114 26.74 -14.85 -18.95
C ILE A 114 26.55 -14.21 -17.58
N ILE A 115 26.22 -12.91 -17.54
CA ILE A 115 25.80 -12.23 -16.31
C ILE A 115 24.38 -11.72 -16.54
N SER A 116 23.42 -12.19 -15.74
CA SER A 116 22.03 -11.76 -15.83
C SER A 116 21.39 -11.62 -14.46
N GLY A 117 20.62 -10.55 -14.27
CA GLY A 117 20.00 -10.23 -12.99
C GLY A 117 19.39 -8.84 -12.98
N SER A 118 19.56 -8.12 -11.87
CA SER A 118 18.93 -6.82 -11.64
C SER A 118 19.79 -5.61 -12.04
N ALA A 119 21.12 -5.78 -12.20
CA ALA A 119 22.08 -4.68 -12.34
C ALA A 119 22.05 -3.98 -13.71
N ASN A 120 21.57 -2.74 -13.75
CA ASN A 120 21.66 -1.85 -14.93
C ASN A 120 23.03 -1.16 -15.03
N ILE A 121 23.36 -0.59 -16.21
CA ILE A 121 24.52 0.31 -16.40
C ILE A 121 24.27 1.68 -15.74
N THR A 122 24.35 1.69 -14.41
CA THR A 122 24.30 2.87 -13.54
C THR A 122 25.36 2.68 -12.45
N LYS A 123 25.89 3.76 -11.86
CA LYS A 123 26.83 3.60 -10.73
C LYS A 123 26.22 2.77 -9.60
N GLY A 124 24.95 3.03 -9.28
CA GLY A 124 24.18 2.25 -8.32
C GLY A 124 24.18 0.76 -8.65
N GLY A 125 23.64 0.39 -9.82
CA GLY A 125 23.52 -1.01 -10.23
C GLY A 125 24.85 -1.76 -10.30
N LEU A 126 25.93 -1.09 -10.72
CA LEU A 126 27.23 -1.74 -10.86
C LEU A 126 28.03 -1.83 -9.55
N THR A 127 27.73 -0.99 -8.54
CA THR A 127 28.61 -0.89 -7.36
C THR A 127 27.94 -0.81 -5.98
N THR A 128 26.76 -0.21 -5.82
CA THR A 128 26.23 0.14 -4.48
C THR A 128 24.79 -0.25 -4.20
N ASN A 129 23.95 -0.43 -5.22
CA ASN A 129 22.57 -0.86 -5.03
C ASN A 129 22.54 -2.31 -4.51
N GLN A 130 21.48 -2.67 -3.79
CA GLN A 130 21.15 -4.07 -3.53
C GLN A 130 20.75 -4.73 -4.85
N GLU A 131 21.66 -5.49 -5.43
CA GLU A 131 21.51 -6.11 -6.75
C GLU A 131 21.86 -7.59 -6.63
N VAL A 132 21.20 -8.43 -7.41
CA VAL A 132 21.47 -9.87 -7.48
C VAL A 132 21.50 -10.28 -8.95
N SER A 133 22.58 -10.95 -9.35
CA SER A 133 22.72 -11.56 -10.68
C SER A 133 23.33 -12.94 -10.60
N LEU A 134 23.02 -13.80 -11.56
CA LEU A 134 23.77 -15.02 -11.82
C LEU A 134 24.90 -14.71 -12.79
N CYS A 135 26.11 -15.16 -12.46
CA CYS A 135 27.24 -15.20 -13.38
C CYS A 135 27.59 -16.66 -13.67
N ILE A 136 27.47 -17.03 -14.93
CA ILE A 136 27.65 -18.39 -15.43
C ILE A 136 28.83 -18.39 -16.40
N GLU A 137 29.91 -19.05 -16.01
CA GLU A 137 31.02 -19.38 -16.90
C GLU A 137 30.78 -20.75 -17.54
N THR A 138 30.70 -20.78 -18.86
CA THR A 138 30.31 -21.94 -19.68
C THR A 138 31.14 -22.00 -20.97
N LYS A 139 30.87 -23.00 -21.82
CA LYS A 139 31.42 -23.04 -23.19
C LYS A 139 30.45 -22.40 -24.18
N ALA A 140 30.97 -21.78 -25.23
CA ALA A 140 30.17 -21.14 -26.26
C ALA A 140 29.30 -22.11 -27.08
N ASN A 141 29.56 -23.43 -27.01
CA ASN A 141 28.73 -24.45 -27.64
C ASN A 141 27.62 -25.01 -26.72
N ASN A 142 27.63 -24.65 -25.43
CA ASN A 142 26.63 -25.11 -24.47
C ASN A 142 25.28 -24.39 -24.64
N THR A 143 24.23 -25.03 -24.16
CA THR A 143 22.84 -24.59 -24.32
C THR A 143 22.57 -23.24 -23.67
N GLU A 144 23.13 -22.95 -22.49
CA GLU A 144 22.90 -21.70 -21.76
C GLU A 144 23.39 -20.49 -22.57
N TRP A 145 24.56 -20.64 -23.20
CA TRP A 145 25.12 -19.61 -24.08
C TRP A 145 24.26 -19.41 -25.33
N LYS A 146 23.96 -20.51 -26.03
CA LYS A 146 23.17 -20.46 -27.27
C LYS A 146 21.81 -19.81 -27.04
N ASN A 147 21.12 -20.15 -25.95
CA ASN A 147 19.84 -19.55 -25.58
C ASN A 147 19.99 -18.06 -25.24
N SER A 148 21.01 -17.69 -24.45
CA SER A 148 21.26 -16.29 -24.10
C SER A 148 21.58 -15.42 -25.32
N ALA A 149 22.39 -15.95 -26.25
CA ALA A 149 22.70 -15.29 -27.51
C ALA A 149 21.46 -15.19 -28.43
N ALA A 150 20.63 -16.23 -28.48
CA ALA A 150 19.38 -16.21 -29.24
C ALA A 150 18.40 -15.15 -28.71
N ILE A 151 18.25 -15.04 -27.38
CA ILE A 151 17.46 -13.98 -26.74
C ILE A 151 18.05 -12.61 -27.09
N PHE A 152 19.37 -12.44 -27.01
CA PHE A 152 20.01 -11.17 -27.37
C PHE A 152 19.74 -10.79 -28.83
N ASN A 153 19.84 -11.74 -29.75
CA ASN A 153 19.56 -11.52 -31.17
C ASN A 153 18.09 -11.19 -31.41
N HIS A 154 17.17 -11.83 -30.69
CA HIS A 154 15.76 -11.49 -30.74
C HIS A 154 15.51 -10.05 -30.29
N ILE A 155 16.05 -9.61 -29.16
CA ILE A 155 15.79 -8.24 -28.65
C ILE A 155 16.42 -7.13 -29.50
N ILE A 156 17.46 -7.41 -30.30
CA ILE A 156 18.03 -6.43 -31.25
C ILE A 156 17.42 -6.51 -32.64
N HIS A 157 16.49 -7.44 -32.88
CA HIS A 157 15.81 -7.57 -34.17
C HIS A 157 15.11 -6.26 -34.54
N GLU A 158 15.04 -5.95 -35.85
CA GLU A 158 14.51 -4.69 -36.36
C GLU A 158 13.03 -4.44 -36.01
N GLU A 159 12.29 -5.49 -35.67
CA GLU A 159 10.93 -5.40 -35.15
C GLU A 159 10.88 -4.78 -33.74
N HIS A 160 11.92 -4.96 -32.93
CA HIS A 160 11.94 -4.61 -31.50
C HIS A 160 12.88 -3.44 -31.18
N ALA A 161 13.94 -3.25 -31.95
CA ALA A 161 14.96 -2.23 -31.68
C ALA A 161 15.34 -1.45 -32.94
N ASN A 162 15.80 -0.22 -32.72
CA ASN A 162 16.34 0.63 -33.77
C ASN A 162 17.86 0.78 -33.58
N LEU A 163 18.61 0.72 -34.68
CA LEU A 163 20.00 1.15 -34.68
C LEU A 163 20.07 2.64 -34.32
N VAL A 164 20.91 2.99 -33.35
CA VAL A 164 20.95 4.35 -32.81
C VAL A 164 21.59 5.30 -33.81
N ASN A 165 20.89 6.40 -34.06
CA ASN A 165 21.39 7.55 -34.79
C ASN A 165 21.00 8.85 -34.06
N LEU A 166 21.53 9.98 -34.51
CA LEU A 166 21.32 11.26 -33.85
C LEU A 166 19.83 11.69 -33.84
N MET A 167 19.08 11.38 -34.89
CA MET A 167 17.64 11.71 -34.99
C MET A 167 16.84 10.96 -33.93
N LEU A 168 17.10 9.66 -33.76
CA LEU A 168 16.45 8.83 -32.75
C LEU A 168 16.76 9.35 -31.34
N ILE A 169 18.03 9.66 -31.04
CA ILE A 169 18.43 10.22 -29.75
C ILE A 169 17.68 11.54 -29.49
N LYS A 170 17.54 12.41 -30.49
CA LYS A 170 16.87 13.70 -30.35
C LYS A 170 15.37 13.55 -30.05
N ARG A 171 14.69 12.59 -30.69
CA ARG A 171 13.29 12.27 -30.37
C ARG A 171 13.14 11.75 -28.94
N TYR A 172 13.99 10.82 -28.54
CA TYR A 172 14.00 10.30 -27.16
C TYR A 172 14.37 11.37 -26.11
N GLU A 173 15.27 12.30 -26.43
CA GLU A 173 15.71 13.37 -25.53
C GLU A 173 14.56 14.26 -25.06
N GLN A 174 13.53 14.47 -25.88
CA GLN A 174 12.32 15.17 -25.47
C GLN A 174 11.55 14.38 -24.40
N PHE A 175 11.23 13.11 -24.67
CA PHE A 175 10.56 12.24 -23.71
C PHE A 175 11.34 12.10 -22.40
N TYR A 176 12.67 11.96 -22.45
CA TYR A 176 13.53 11.94 -21.27
C TYR A 176 13.40 13.21 -20.42
N LYS A 177 13.38 14.39 -21.04
CA LYS A 177 13.24 15.67 -20.32
C LYS A 177 11.90 15.80 -19.63
N ASP A 178 10.82 15.41 -20.31
CA ASP A 178 9.46 15.47 -19.76
C ASP A 178 9.33 14.52 -18.55
N GLN A 179 9.84 13.29 -18.67
CA GLN A 179 9.87 12.34 -17.56
C GLN A 179 10.75 12.80 -16.40
N LYS A 180 11.91 13.41 -16.69
CA LYS A 180 12.79 13.95 -15.65
C LYS A 180 12.12 15.07 -14.85
N ARG A 181 11.28 15.90 -15.48
CA ARG A 181 10.48 16.93 -14.80
C ARG A 181 9.43 16.30 -13.87
N SER A 182 8.66 15.34 -14.35
CA SER A 182 7.66 14.62 -13.55
C SER A 182 8.28 13.91 -12.34
N ARG A 183 9.46 13.32 -12.51
CA ARG A 183 10.20 12.67 -11.42
C ARG A 183 10.67 13.61 -10.31
N LYS A 184 10.81 14.91 -10.56
CA LYS A 184 11.15 15.87 -9.50
C LYS A 184 10.11 15.85 -8.38
N TYR A 185 8.87 15.48 -8.71
CA TYR A 185 7.75 15.34 -7.78
C TYR A 185 7.53 13.90 -7.30
N GLN A 186 8.31 12.93 -7.82
CA GLN A 186 8.29 11.55 -7.34
C GLN A 186 9.34 11.39 -6.23
N LYS A 187 8.90 10.91 -5.07
CA LYS A 187 9.80 10.60 -3.97
C LYS A 187 10.38 9.20 -4.20
N ALA A 188 11.71 9.07 -4.17
CA ALA A 188 12.41 7.80 -4.40
C ALA A 188 12.20 6.79 -3.26
N ILE A 189 11.79 7.30 -2.11
CA ILE A 189 11.39 6.59 -0.90
C ILE A 189 10.04 7.21 -0.54
N PRO A 190 9.06 6.47 -0.01
CA PRO A 190 7.90 7.09 0.63
C PRO A 190 8.34 8.24 1.53
N GLU A 191 7.57 9.32 1.57
CA GLU A 191 7.84 10.37 2.55
C GLU A 191 7.65 9.75 3.92
N LYS A 192 8.75 9.41 4.57
CA LYS A 192 8.71 8.89 5.93
C LYS A 192 8.33 10.05 6.84
N GLN A 193 7.04 10.25 7.03
CA GLN A 193 6.55 10.89 8.24
C GLN A 193 6.93 9.96 9.40
N GLU A 194 7.30 10.49 10.56
CA GLU A 194 7.67 9.70 11.76
C GLU A 194 6.60 8.65 12.15
N CYS A 195 5.39 8.77 11.60
CA CYS A 195 4.22 7.92 11.80
C CYS A 195 4.25 6.54 11.10
N GLU A 196 5.25 6.21 10.26
CA GLU A 196 5.30 4.89 9.59
C GLU A 196 5.91 3.77 10.46
N TYR A 197 6.35 4.06 11.69
CA TYR A 197 6.49 3.03 12.72
C TYR A 197 5.25 3.03 13.59
N SER A 198 4.46 1.96 13.50
CA SER A 198 3.37 1.61 14.41
C SER A 198 2.26 2.66 14.52
N PHE A 199 1.03 2.19 14.61
CA PHE A 199 -0.01 2.95 15.30
C PHE A 199 0.61 3.55 16.59
N ASP A 200 0.64 4.87 16.73
CA ASP A 200 1.32 5.53 17.86
C ASP A 200 0.48 5.33 19.11
N TYR A 201 0.76 4.23 19.81
CA TYR A 201 0.10 3.92 21.05
C TYR A 201 0.54 4.86 22.18
N THR A 202 1.58 5.69 22.01
CA THR A 202 2.16 6.47 23.11
C THR A 202 1.10 7.35 23.76
N LYS A 203 0.37 8.14 22.97
CA LYS A 203 -0.67 9.02 23.50
C LYS A 203 -1.84 8.24 24.10
N LEU A 204 -2.29 7.17 23.42
CA LEU A 204 -3.36 6.31 23.93
C LEU A 204 -2.94 5.59 25.24
N GLU A 205 -1.70 5.15 25.37
CA GLU A 205 -1.16 4.57 26.60
C GLU A 205 -1.07 5.60 27.73
N GLN A 206 -0.84 6.89 27.42
CA GLN A 206 -0.92 7.96 28.40
C GLN A 206 -2.35 8.14 28.92
N HIS A 207 -3.33 8.24 28.02
CA HIS A 207 -4.74 8.33 28.39
C HIS A 207 -5.23 7.07 29.14
N LEU A 208 -4.72 5.88 28.78
CA LEU A 208 -5.11 4.61 29.40
C LEU A 208 -4.84 4.59 30.91
N ARG A 209 -3.81 5.30 31.39
CA ARG A 209 -3.50 5.40 32.82
C ARG A 209 -4.63 6.09 33.60
N ASN A 210 -5.24 7.12 33.00
CA ASN A 210 -6.35 7.85 33.60
C ASN A 210 -7.66 7.05 33.52
N PHE A 211 -7.86 6.34 32.41
CA PHE A 211 -9.02 5.47 32.21
C PHE A 211 -9.05 4.26 33.16
N ARG A 212 -7.89 3.69 33.51
CA ARG A 212 -7.79 2.48 34.36
C ARG A 212 -7.96 2.70 35.87
N THR A 213 -8.34 3.90 36.29
CA THR A 213 -8.66 4.20 37.69
C THR A 213 -9.82 3.33 38.20
N GLU A 214 -9.94 3.15 39.52
CA GLU A 214 -11.08 2.40 40.10
C GLU A 214 -12.43 3.02 39.73
N GLN A 215 -12.48 4.35 39.59
CA GLN A 215 -13.64 5.06 39.08
C GLN A 215 -13.95 4.69 37.62
N GLY A 216 -12.95 4.69 36.72
CA GLY A 216 -13.14 4.28 35.31
C GLY A 216 -13.61 2.84 35.19
N LYS A 217 -13.04 1.91 35.96
CA LYS A 217 -13.51 0.51 36.03
C LYS A 217 -14.95 0.41 36.50
N HIS A 218 -15.37 1.20 37.48
CA HIS A 218 -16.75 1.25 37.95
C HIS A 218 -17.70 1.78 36.87
N ILE A 219 -17.34 2.88 36.21
CA ILE A 219 -18.12 3.46 35.10
C ILE A 219 -18.30 2.44 33.96
N PHE A 220 -17.24 1.74 33.57
CA PHE A 220 -17.32 0.71 32.54
C PHE A 220 -18.21 -0.47 32.96
N LYS A 221 -18.12 -0.95 34.20
CA LYS A 221 -19.01 -1.99 34.74
C LYS A 221 -20.49 -1.57 34.70
N GLU A 222 -20.80 -0.32 35.03
CA GLU A 222 -22.15 0.22 34.90
C GLU A 222 -22.59 0.29 33.44
N ARG A 223 -21.70 0.68 32.52
CA ARG A 223 -21.97 0.66 31.08
C ARG A 223 -22.26 -0.74 30.57
N GLU A 224 -21.52 -1.76 31.01
CA GLU A 224 -21.84 -3.16 30.67
C GLU A 224 -23.23 -3.58 31.16
N LYS A 225 -23.62 -3.17 32.38
CA LYS A 225 -24.98 -3.45 32.90
C LYS A 225 -26.05 -2.79 32.03
N LYS A 226 -25.82 -1.55 31.58
CA LYS A 226 -26.71 -0.85 30.65
C LYS A 226 -26.82 -1.57 29.30
N TYR A 227 -25.71 -2.01 28.72
CA TYR A 227 -25.72 -2.75 27.45
C TYR A 227 -26.41 -4.12 27.57
N ARG A 228 -26.29 -4.81 28.73
CA ARG A 228 -27.07 -6.02 28.99
C ARG A 228 -28.58 -5.75 29.04
N LYS A 229 -29.01 -4.62 29.62
CA LYS A 229 -30.42 -4.20 29.61
C LYS A 229 -30.87 -3.81 28.19
N ALA A 230 -30.09 -3.02 27.47
CA ALA A 230 -30.35 -2.61 26.09
C ALA A 230 -30.54 -3.84 25.18
N LYS A 231 -29.66 -4.85 25.30
CA LYS A 231 -29.78 -6.10 24.55
C LYS A 231 -31.10 -6.83 24.81
N LYS A 232 -31.62 -6.82 26.04
CA LYS A 232 -32.93 -7.42 26.36
C LYS A 232 -34.08 -6.66 25.67
N LEU A 233 -34.03 -5.33 25.68
CA LEU A 233 -35.07 -4.51 25.04
C LEU A 233 -35.02 -4.59 23.51
N LEU A 234 -33.82 -4.66 22.91
CA LEU A 234 -33.67 -4.87 21.46
C LEU A 234 -34.17 -6.25 21.04
N LYS A 235 -33.94 -7.28 21.85
CA LYS A 235 -34.54 -8.60 21.64
C LYS A 235 -36.06 -8.56 21.73
N GLU A 236 -36.60 -7.83 22.70
CA GLU A 236 -38.05 -7.62 22.79
C GLU A 236 -38.60 -6.98 21.50
N ILE A 237 -37.91 -5.97 20.94
CA ILE A 237 -38.27 -5.40 19.64
C ILE A 237 -38.25 -6.45 18.52
N ALA A 238 -37.14 -7.17 18.37
CA ALA A 238 -36.95 -8.12 17.28
C ALA A 238 -37.93 -9.31 17.35
N GLU A 239 -38.15 -9.86 18.54
CA GLU A 239 -38.83 -11.14 18.75
C GLU A 239 -40.35 -10.98 19.00
N SER A 240 -40.83 -9.78 19.41
CA SER A 240 -42.24 -9.61 19.79
C SER A 240 -43.18 -9.58 18.57
N PRO A 241 -44.13 -10.52 18.43
CA PRO A 241 -45.05 -10.55 17.29
C PRO A 241 -46.07 -9.39 17.31
N ARG A 242 -46.41 -8.86 18.49
CA ARG A 242 -47.33 -7.73 18.66
C ARG A 242 -46.75 -6.67 19.60
N LEU A 243 -45.70 -5.98 19.15
CA LEU A 243 -45.17 -4.81 19.86
C LEU A 243 -46.11 -3.61 19.66
N ASN A 244 -46.80 -3.20 20.71
CA ASN A 244 -47.66 -2.02 20.67
C ASN A 244 -46.81 -0.73 20.62
N GLN A 245 -47.42 0.36 20.15
CA GLN A 245 -46.72 1.63 19.90
C GLN A 245 -46.12 2.21 21.19
N ASN A 246 -46.90 2.29 22.27
CA ASN A 246 -46.45 2.86 23.54
C ASN A 246 -45.22 2.11 24.08
N ARG A 247 -45.24 0.77 24.03
CA ARG A 247 -44.11 -0.05 24.49
C ARG A 247 -42.87 0.14 23.62
N PHE A 248 -43.05 0.31 22.30
CA PHE A 248 -41.94 0.63 21.41
C PHE A 248 -41.30 1.98 21.77
N GLU A 249 -42.10 3.02 21.97
CA GLU A 249 -41.63 4.34 22.38
C GLU A 249 -40.90 4.30 23.73
N ASP A 250 -41.45 3.58 24.73
CA ASP A 250 -40.81 3.36 26.02
C ASP A 250 -39.42 2.70 25.87
N ILE A 251 -39.29 1.73 24.96
CA ILE A 251 -38.01 1.06 24.69
C ILE A 251 -37.03 2.05 24.04
N ILE A 252 -37.46 2.80 23.03
CA ILE A 252 -36.60 3.79 22.38
C ILE A 252 -36.13 4.83 23.40
N ASP A 253 -37.03 5.35 24.25
CA ASP A 253 -36.70 6.30 25.31
C ASP A 253 -35.75 5.71 26.35
N ALA A 254 -35.89 4.44 26.72
CA ALA A 254 -34.92 3.77 27.58
C ALA A 254 -33.54 3.66 26.91
N LEU A 255 -33.49 3.36 25.61
CA LEU A 255 -32.23 3.22 24.87
C LEU A 255 -31.49 4.55 24.75
N VAL A 256 -32.16 5.60 24.29
CA VAL A 256 -31.50 6.88 23.91
C VAL A 256 -31.70 8.02 24.92
N GLY A 257 -32.54 7.81 25.93
CA GLY A 257 -32.88 8.78 26.97
C GLY A 257 -34.18 9.55 26.70
N ALA A 258 -34.79 10.04 27.78
CA ALA A 258 -35.96 10.92 27.78
C ALA A 258 -35.81 11.95 28.91
N ALA A 259 -36.67 12.97 28.96
CA ALA A 259 -36.66 13.92 30.08
C ALA A 259 -36.92 13.17 31.40
N GLY A 260 -36.00 13.29 32.36
CA GLY A 260 -36.06 12.57 33.63
C GLY A 260 -35.66 11.08 33.56
N LEU A 261 -35.30 10.55 32.39
CA LEU A 261 -34.90 9.15 32.20
C LEU A 261 -33.45 9.04 31.72
N GLN A 262 -32.65 8.26 32.45
CA GLN A 262 -31.26 8.02 32.10
C GLN A 262 -31.14 7.04 30.91
N SER A 263 -30.37 7.42 29.88
CA SER A 263 -30.16 6.58 28.70
C SER A 263 -29.31 5.33 28.98
N LEU A 264 -29.60 4.26 28.24
CA LEU A 264 -28.78 3.04 28.21
C LEU A 264 -27.57 3.17 27.27
N TRP A 265 -27.73 3.81 26.11
CA TRP A 265 -26.64 4.19 25.22
C TRP A 265 -26.09 5.58 25.57
N GLN A 266 -24.77 5.75 25.39
CA GLN A 266 -24.07 7.01 25.66
C GLN A 266 -23.79 7.78 24.36
N SER A 267 -24.84 8.10 23.61
CA SER A 267 -24.72 8.89 22.38
C SER A 267 -25.74 10.03 22.37
N GLY A 268 -25.28 11.23 22.72
CA GLY A 268 -26.13 12.43 22.81
C GLY A 268 -26.76 12.84 21.48
N SER A 269 -26.23 12.35 20.36
CA SER A 269 -26.79 12.59 19.02
C SER A 269 -28.12 11.85 18.79
N LEU A 270 -28.31 10.67 19.42
CA LEU A 270 -29.49 9.82 19.20
C LEU A 270 -30.75 10.38 19.86
N TYR A 271 -30.59 11.00 21.03
CA TYR A 271 -31.68 11.62 21.79
C TYR A 271 -32.48 12.64 20.98
N ARG A 272 -31.79 13.44 20.16
CA ARG A 272 -32.39 14.59 19.44
C ARG A 272 -33.44 14.17 18.41
N ASN A 273 -33.24 13.03 17.75
CA ASN A 273 -34.08 12.59 16.64
C ASN A 273 -35.02 11.43 16.99
N ARG A 274 -35.02 10.97 18.24
CA ARG A 274 -35.77 9.78 18.68
C ARG A 274 -37.27 9.85 18.39
N ARG A 275 -37.88 11.04 18.41
CA ARG A 275 -39.32 11.21 18.14
C ARG A 275 -39.70 10.85 16.71
N PHE A 276 -38.79 11.05 15.76
CA PHE A 276 -39.01 10.61 14.38
C PHE A 276 -38.94 9.08 14.26
N VAL A 277 -38.14 8.43 15.13
CA VAL A 277 -38.03 6.96 15.14
C VAL A 277 -39.34 6.33 15.62
N TYR A 278 -40.12 7.00 16.48
CA TYR A 278 -41.44 6.51 16.92
C TYR A 278 -42.38 6.23 15.74
N GLU A 279 -42.32 7.07 14.70
CA GLU A 279 -43.15 6.95 13.49
C GLU A 279 -42.77 5.73 12.62
N CYS A 280 -41.57 5.17 12.81
CA CYS A 280 -40.98 4.10 12.00
C CYS A 280 -40.85 2.78 12.77
N LYS A 281 -41.85 2.41 13.57
CA LYS A 281 -41.79 1.23 14.45
C LYS A 281 -41.49 -0.06 13.70
N ASN A 282 -42.14 -0.31 12.58
CA ASN A 282 -42.00 -1.57 11.86
C ASN A 282 -40.64 -1.64 11.17
N GLU A 283 -40.22 -0.55 10.53
CA GLU A 283 -38.93 -0.41 9.86
C GLU A 283 -37.78 -0.53 10.86
N PHE A 284 -37.91 0.09 12.04
CA PHE A 284 -36.93 -0.06 13.12
C PHE A 284 -36.89 -1.50 13.64
N LYS A 285 -38.06 -2.13 13.80
CA LYS A 285 -38.13 -3.54 14.19
C LYS A 285 -37.43 -4.44 13.17
N ASP A 286 -37.65 -4.23 11.87
CA ASP A 286 -37.01 -4.99 10.80
C ASP A 286 -35.49 -4.80 10.82
N LEU A 287 -35.01 -3.58 11.05
CA LEU A 287 -33.59 -3.29 11.26
C LEU A 287 -33.01 -4.07 12.46
N VAL A 288 -33.68 -4.06 13.61
CA VAL A 288 -33.18 -4.76 14.81
C VAL A 288 -33.23 -6.28 14.62
N ALA A 289 -34.29 -6.81 14.01
CA ALA A 289 -34.43 -8.23 13.68
C ALA A 289 -33.32 -8.69 12.72
N PHE A 290 -33.08 -7.93 11.65
CA PHE A 290 -32.00 -8.21 10.70
C PHE A 290 -30.64 -8.30 11.40
N ILE A 291 -30.29 -7.31 12.23
CA ILE A 291 -29.00 -7.32 12.95
C ILE A 291 -28.93 -8.51 13.93
N ASN A 292 -30.01 -8.82 14.64
CA ASN A 292 -30.06 -9.96 15.57
C ASN A 292 -29.82 -11.29 14.85
N ASP A 293 -30.47 -11.50 13.69
CA ASP A 293 -30.40 -12.75 12.94
C ASP A 293 -29.05 -12.94 12.24
N HIS A 294 -28.41 -11.83 11.84
CA HIS A 294 -27.14 -11.84 11.13
C HIS A 294 -25.93 -11.58 12.02
N GLN A 295 -26.10 -11.49 13.34
CA GLN A 295 -25.03 -11.09 14.29
C GLN A 295 -23.77 -11.98 14.25
N ASN A 296 -23.83 -13.17 13.63
CA ASN A 296 -22.72 -14.10 13.44
C ASN A 296 -22.05 -14.03 12.06
N LYS A 297 -22.58 -13.25 11.10
CA LYS A 297 -21.97 -13.00 9.78
C LYS A 297 -20.81 -12.00 9.87
N SER A 298 -20.12 -11.74 8.75
CA SER A 298 -19.03 -10.76 8.71
C SER A 298 -19.55 -9.33 8.96
N SER A 299 -18.72 -8.47 9.55
CA SER A 299 -19.05 -7.06 9.82
C SER A 299 -19.49 -6.31 8.57
N SER A 300 -18.83 -6.55 7.44
CA SER A 300 -19.22 -5.97 6.14
C SER A 300 -20.66 -6.31 5.76
N VAL A 301 -21.04 -7.60 5.82
CA VAL A 301 -22.38 -8.06 5.42
C VAL A 301 -23.46 -7.53 6.37
N VAL A 302 -23.22 -7.57 7.68
CA VAL A 302 -24.21 -7.07 8.66
C VAL A 302 -24.38 -5.56 8.53
N PHE A 303 -23.27 -4.84 8.34
CA PHE A 303 -23.30 -3.38 8.23
C PHE A 303 -24.01 -2.92 6.95
N GLU A 304 -23.71 -3.50 5.79
CA GLU A 304 -24.38 -3.10 4.53
C GLU A 304 -25.88 -3.36 4.57
N GLY A 305 -26.30 -4.55 5.01
CA GLY A 305 -27.73 -4.85 5.12
C GLY A 305 -28.45 -3.94 6.10
N ALA A 306 -27.84 -3.67 7.26
CA ALA A 306 -28.41 -2.75 8.24
C ALA A 306 -28.40 -1.29 7.77
N LYS A 307 -27.40 -0.89 6.99
CA LYS A 307 -27.28 0.44 6.39
C LYS A 307 -28.37 0.69 5.34
N GLU A 308 -28.78 -0.32 4.59
CA GLU A 308 -29.92 -0.20 3.68
C GLU A 308 -31.23 -0.07 4.47
N LEU A 309 -31.45 -0.91 5.49
CA LEU A 309 -32.67 -0.87 6.29
C LEU A 309 -32.85 0.43 7.08
N VAL A 310 -31.77 1.02 7.62
CA VAL A 310 -31.88 2.25 8.41
C VAL A 310 -32.28 3.47 7.57
N LYS A 311 -32.17 3.42 6.23
CA LYS A 311 -32.64 4.51 5.35
C LYS A 311 -34.15 4.74 5.46
N GLU A 312 -34.90 3.68 5.73
CA GLU A 312 -36.36 3.72 5.89
C GLU A 312 -36.78 4.16 7.31
N VAL A 313 -35.82 4.27 8.24
CA VAL A 313 -36.08 4.67 9.63
C VAL A 313 -35.74 6.13 9.83
N LYS A 314 -36.74 7.00 9.70
CA LYS A 314 -36.58 8.44 9.90
C LYS A 314 -36.03 8.74 11.29
N GLY A 315 -34.97 9.56 11.35
CA GLY A 315 -34.31 9.95 12.59
C GLY A 315 -33.26 8.97 13.11
N ALA A 316 -33.16 7.77 12.53
CA ALA A 316 -32.05 6.86 12.74
C ALA A 316 -30.98 7.01 11.63
N ASN A 317 -29.74 6.70 11.95
CA ASN A 317 -28.61 6.76 11.02
C ASN A 317 -27.59 5.68 11.39
N ILE A 318 -26.39 5.73 10.80
CA ILE A 318 -25.31 4.77 11.06
C ILE A 318 -24.95 4.62 12.54
N ASN A 319 -25.12 5.67 13.36
CA ASN A 319 -24.87 5.57 14.80
C ASN A 319 -25.88 4.60 15.46
N TYR A 320 -27.16 4.58 15.05
CA TYR A 320 -28.11 3.58 15.54
C TYR A 320 -27.71 2.17 15.12
N VAL A 321 -27.35 2.00 13.84
CA VAL A 321 -26.92 0.70 13.30
C VAL A 321 -25.78 0.12 14.13
N THR A 322 -24.71 0.91 14.31
CA THR A 322 -23.50 0.43 14.98
C THR A 322 -23.65 0.30 16.49
N GLU A 323 -24.50 1.09 17.14
CA GLU A 323 -24.89 0.87 18.55
C GLU A 323 -25.69 -0.42 18.74
N ILE A 324 -26.65 -0.72 17.86
CA ILE A 324 -27.41 -1.98 17.90
C ILE A 324 -26.47 -3.16 17.69
N MET A 325 -25.62 -3.09 16.66
CA MET A 325 -24.62 -4.13 16.37
C MET A 325 -23.69 -4.37 17.58
N MET A 326 -23.06 -3.32 18.11
CA MET A 326 -22.18 -3.42 19.28
C MET A 326 -22.93 -3.92 20.53
N THR A 327 -24.21 -3.58 20.69
CA THR A 327 -25.06 -4.08 21.78
C THR A 327 -25.25 -5.60 21.69
N TYR A 328 -25.46 -6.15 20.49
CA TYR A 328 -25.57 -7.59 20.30
C TYR A 328 -24.23 -8.30 20.47
N GLN A 329 -23.15 -7.78 19.88
CA GLN A 329 -21.84 -8.43 19.80
C GLN A 329 -20.69 -7.43 20.06
N PRO A 330 -20.45 -7.04 21.32
CA PRO A 330 -19.43 -6.04 21.65
C PRO A 330 -17.99 -6.53 21.42
N ASN A 331 -17.78 -7.82 21.17
CA ASN A 331 -16.47 -8.38 20.82
C ASN A 331 -16.17 -8.32 19.31
N ARG A 332 -17.15 -7.92 18.49
CA ARG A 332 -17.07 -8.03 17.01
C ARG A 332 -17.35 -6.72 16.30
N PHE A 333 -18.27 -5.92 16.81
CA PHE A 333 -18.72 -4.69 16.16
C PHE A 333 -18.32 -3.50 17.01
N ALA A 334 -17.70 -2.51 16.35
CA ALA A 334 -17.35 -1.24 16.95
C ALA A 334 -18.42 -0.19 16.63
N ASN A 335 -18.67 0.69 17.58
CA ASN A 335 -19.53 1.86 17.37
C ASN A 335 -18.88 2.80 16.36
N LEU A 336 -19.64 3.33 15.42
CA LEU A 336 -19.13 4.28 14.42
C LEU A 336 -19.87 5.61 14.58
N ASN A 337 -19.20 6.57 15.21
CA ASN A 337 -19.64 7.96 15.32
C ASN A 337 -18.41 8.90 15.30
N THR A 338 -18.62 10.20 15.51
CA THR A 338 -17.52 11.18 15.44
C THR A 338 -16.43 10.94 16.50
N ASN A 339 -16.79 10.53 17.71
CA ASN A 339 -15.86 10.43 18.83
C ASN A 339 -14.68 9.48 18.56
N PRO A 340 -14.90 8.18 18.24
CA PRO A 340 -13.81 7.26 17.99
C PRO A 340 -13.01 7.63 16.72
N ILE A 341 -13.64 8.22 15.70
CA ILE A 341 -12.95 8.68 14.49
C ILE A 341 -12.00 9.84 14.80
N THR A 342 -12.45 10.84 15.58
CA THR A 342 -11.61 11.97 16.01
C THR A 342 -10.41 11.50 16.83
N VAL A 343 -10.61 10.57 17.78
CA VAL A 343 -9.51 10.04 18.59
C VAL A 343 -8.51 9.27 17.73
N LEU A 344 -8.98 8.44 16.79
CA LEU A 344 -8.09 7.72 15.89
C LEU A 344 -7.25 8.65 15.01
N ASP A 345 -7.83 9.76 14.55
CA ASP A 345 -7.14 10.75 13.73
C ASP A 345 -6.11 11.55 14.55
N GLU A 346 -6.56 12.21 15.63
CA GLU A 346 -5.74 13.16 16.40
C GLU A 346 -4.73 12.49 17.33
N GLU A 347 -5.06 11.32 17.87
CA GLU A 347 -4.27 10.66 18.93
C GLU A 347 -3.56 9.39 18.46
N ALA A 348 -4.01 8.77 17.38
CA ALA A 348 -3.41 7.54 16.86
C ALA A 348 -2.85 7.63 15.43
N GLY A 349 -2.99 8.78 14.76
CA GLY A 349 -2.48 9.01 13.41
C GLY A 349 -3.15 8.15 12.33
N VAL A 350 -4.37 7.65 12.59
CA VAL A 350 -5.14 6.87 11.61
C VAL A 350 -6.21 7.74 10.97
N TYR A 351 -5.96 8.09 9.72
CA TYR A 351 -6.85 8.96 8.96
C TYR A 351 -7.93 8.17 8.18
N PHE A 352 -9.19 8.44 8.48
CA PHE A 352 -10.32 8.01 7.65
C PHE A 352 -10.81 9.19 6.79
N LYS A 353 -10.60 9.11 5.47
CA LYS A 353 -11.02 10.14 4.48
C LYS A 353 -12.54 10.41 4.41
N SER A 354 -13.34 9.71 5.20
CA SER A 354 -14.77 9.52 5.03
C SER A 354 -15.51 9.85 6.32
N HIS A 355 -16.59 10.64 6.24
CA HIS A 355 -17.54 10.80 7.35
C HIS A 355 -18.17 9.44 7.69
N SER A 356 -18.65 9.24 8.92
CA SER A 356 -19.26 7.96 9.34
C SER A 356 -20.39 7.47 8.41
N SER A 357 -21.10 8.40 7.76
CA SER A 357 -22.15 8.10 6.77
C SER A 357 -21.64 7.59 5.42
N SER A 358 -20.38 7.82 5.06
CA SER A 358 -19.79 7.36 3.80
C SER A 358 -19.03 6.03 3.92
N PHE A 359 -19.06 5.38 5.08
CA PHE A 359 -18.52 4.02 5.24
C PHE A 359 -19.36 3.02 4.44
N ASP A 360 -18.71 2.18 3.65
CA ASP A 360 -19.28 0.94 3.12
C ASP A 360 -18.91 -0.25 4.05
N GLY A 361 -19.33 -1.45 3.69
CA GLY A 361 -19.09 -2.66 4.47
C GLY A 361 -17.61 -3.01 4.62
N ASN A 362 -16.79 -2.73 3.60
CA ASN A 362 -15.36 -3.00 3.66
C ASN A 362 -14.68 -2.03 4.63
N ASN A 363 -14.95 -0.74 4.48
CA ASN A 363 -14.42 0.30 5.36
C ASN A 363 -14.85 0.06 6.82
N TYR A 364 -16.11 -0.36 7.05
CA TYR A 364 -16.57 -0.69 8.40
C TYR A 364 -15.90 -1.95 8.96
N SER A 365 -15.65 -2.94 8.11
CA SER A 365 -14.94 -4.15 8.50
C SER A 365 -13.50 -3.85 8.90
N GLU A 366 -12.79 -3.04 8.13
CA GLU A 366 -11.44 -2.56 8.45
C GLU A 366 -11.43 -1.77 9.77
N TYR A 367 -12.39 -0.87 9.96
CA TYR A 367 -12.54 -0.13 11.21
C TYR A 367 -12.77 -1.05 12.43
N CYS A 368 -13.60 -2.09 12.29
CA CYS A 368 -13.78 -3.08 13.36
C CYS A 368 -12.49 -3.87 13.65
N LEU A 369 -11.72 -4.24 12.63
CA LEU A 369 -10.44 -4.93 12.79
C LEU A 369 -9.44 -4.03 13.53
N LEU A 370 -9.28 -2.79 13.10
CA LEU A 370 -8.42 -1.81 13.77
C LEU A 370 -8.79 -1.62 15.24
N THR A 371 -10.09 -1.42 15.53
CA THR A 371 -10.58 -1.26 16.90
C THR A 371 -10.27 -2.50 17.75
N LYS A 372 -10.32 -3.70 17.15
CA LYS A 372 -9.97 -4.96 17.82
C LYS A 372 -8.48 -5.03 18.16
N GLU A 373 -7.62 -4.65 17.22
CA GLU A 373 -6.16 -4.64 17.41
C GLU A 373 -5.78 -3.68 18.53
N ILE A 374 -6.41 -2.51 18.59
CA ILE A 374 -6.25 -1.54 19.67
C ILE A 374 -6.71 -2.14 21.01
N ALA A 375 -7.87 -2.79 21.04
CA ALA A 375 -8.35 -3.46 22.24
C ALA A 375 -7.33 -4.49 22.74
N GLN A 376 -6.79 -5.33 21.85
CA GLN A 376 -5.81 -6.35 22.19
C GLN A 376 -4.50 -5.74 22.67
N LYS A 377 -3.98 -4.74 21.95
CA LYS A 377 -2.72 -4.08 22.28
C LYS A 377 -2.77 -3.37 23.63
N LEU A 378 -3.87 -2.66 23.89
CA LEU A 378 -4.07 -1.92 25.14
C LEU A 378 -4.63 -2.81 26.27
N ASN A 379 -4.88 -4.10 26.02
CA ASN A 379 -5.51 -5.04 26.95
C ASN A 379 -6.84 -4.50 27.50
N LEU A 380 -7.71 -4.06 26.58
CA LEU A 380 -9.11 -3.73 26.79
C LEU A 380 -9.97 -4.95 26.41
N LYS A 381 -11.05 -5.16 27.15
CA LYS A 381 -11.88 -6.36 27.12
C LYS A 381 -12.57 -6.58 25.78
N ASN A 382 -13.10 -5.51 25.18
CA ASN A 382 -13.93 -5.57 23.96
C ASN A 382 -14.13 -4.17 23.35
N MET A 383 -14.87 -4.08 22.24
CA MET A 383 -15.13 -2.82 21.54
C MET A 383 -15.92 -1.82 22.38
N LEU A 384 -16.75 -2.30 23.32
CA LEU A 384 -17.49 -1.42 24.23
C LEU A 384 -16.54 -0.71 25.21
N GLU A 385 -15.47 -1.38 25.66
CA GLU A 385 -14.45 -0.76 26.49
C GLU A 385 -13.61 0.24 25.68
N VAL A 386 -13.26 -0.12 24.43
CA VAL A 386 -12.58 0.81 23.52
C VAL A 386 -13.41 2.06 23.26
N ASP A 387 -14.70 1.92 22.97
CA ASP A 387 -15.59 3.07 22.77
C ASP A 387 -15.72 3.92 24.04
N SER A 388 -15.72 3.31 25.23
CA SER A 388 -15.72 4.05 26.51
C SER A 388 -14.43 4.84 26.70
N PHE A 389 -13.31 4.21 26.38
CA PHE A 389 -11.99 4.80 26.45
C PHE A 389 -11.84 5.98 25.47
N PHE A 390 -12.23 5.79 24.21
CA PHE A 390 -12.22 6.84 23.20
C PHE A 390 -13.19 7.98 23.53
N ASN A 391 -14.35 7.68 24.11
CA ASN A 391 -15.26 8.74 24.53
C ASN A 391 -14.63 9.64 25.61
N GLU A 392 -13.88 9.09 26.58
CA GLU A 392 -13.15 9.89 27.57
C GLU A 392 -12.12 10.82 26.92
N ILE A 393 -11.29 10.28 26.03
CA ILE A 393 -10.28 11.05 25.29
C ILE A 393 -10.93 12.16 24.47
N TYR A 394 -12.00 11.86 23.74
CA TYR A 394 -12.71 12.84 22.92
C TYR A 394 -13.19 14.05 23.72
N TRP A 395 -13.68 13.85 24.95
CA TRP A 395 -14.12 14.96 25.80
C TRP A 395 -12.96 15.77 26.36
N LEU A 396 -11.79 15.16 26.59
CA LEU A 396 -10.56 15.88 26.96
C LEU A 396 -10.10 16.78 25.80
N LEU A 397 -10.00 16.23 24.59
CA LEU A 397 -9.64 16.99 23.38
C LEU A 397 -10.57 18.19 23.15
N LYS A 398 -11.87 18.02 23.39
CA LYS A 398 -12.86 19.11 23.29
C LYS A 398 -12.78 20.17 24.37
N GLN A 399 -12.20 19.87 25.53
CA GLN A 399 -11.95 20.85 26.58
C GLN A 399 -10.72 21.67 26.23
N GLU A 400 -9.64 21.00 25.82
CA GLU A 400 -8.39 21.63 25.38
C GLU A 400 -8.57 22.52 24.16
N SER A 401 -9.46 22.18 23.22
CA SER A 401 -9.72 23.01 22.03
C SER A 401 -10.50 24.31 22.30
N LYS A 402 -11.01 24.51 23.52
CA LYS A 402 -11.81 25.68 23.92
C LYS A 402 -11.03 26.67 24.79
N GLU A 403 -9.89 26.23 25.31
CA GLU A 403 -8.87 27.07 25.96
C GLU A 403 -7.91 27.61 24.91
#